data_AF-A0A2H0M3S5-F1
#
_entry.id   AF-A0A2H0M3S5-F1
#
_cell.length_a   1.000
_cell.length_b   1.000
_cell.length_c   1.000
_cell.angle_alpha   90.00
_cell.angle_beta   90.00
_cell.angle_gamma   90.00
#
_symmetry.space_group_name_H-M   'P 1'
#
loop_
_entity.id
_entity.type
_entity.pdbx_description
1 polymer ?
#
loop_
_entity_poly.entity_id
_entity_poly.type
_entity_poly.pdbx_seq_one_letter_code
_entity_poly.pdbx_strand_id
1 'polypeptide(L)'
;METILQTWEQINFMASIETRLSNQTSNNIGSVKNWRGFRKLLLSHEEKLDPEKFFFPSTIFHNYFLTMLWYDMVPNMFYGWSRTSRRLYSISEEMQMRLEMTSIGNIRWEDITPPVPFFTIQLPIPIPDRKGFTADTLLVNFKRDSLYIIAVGMTMNEFKPLPKDLRAKLGRLLSNGKYNKLLDLLKKLRENQYCFVPGGNSLQIITKDWSKKVMIDNIDDPNAEFETMNDDGVRTTIPEDMEFWFPVLRIVVGLILHINLAQRPGEKKISISKINRDWTIDPTAVTNEADVVSIQYTQPLTEEERRIHGIIRKKGPREGLKELRSHYRDGHWRRPPGKGDDPDYPQTVEVSWTVVNKKRLPKEGLPSGVQKQV
;
A
#
# COMPACT_ATOMS: atom_id res chain seq x y z
N MET A 1 10.24 -0.45 7.42
CA MET A 1 10.80 -1.62 6.69
C MET A 1 11.55 -2.57 7.61
N GLU A 2 12.62 -2.16 8.30
CA GLU A 2 13.37 -3.07 9.20
C GLU A 2 12.47 -3.81 10.21
N THR A 3 11.52 -3.11 10.83
CA THR A 3 10.57 -3.74 11.77
C THR A 3 9.77 -4.88 11.13
N ILE A 4 9.28 -4.72 9.89
CA ILE A 4 8.53 -5.76 9.17
C ILE A 4 9.42 -6.98 8.93
N LEU A 5 10.67 -6.77 8.55
CA LEU A 5 11.64 -7.85 8.36
C LEU A 5 11.92 -8.59 9.67
N GLN A 6 12.13 -7.86 10.76
CA GLN A 6 12.34 -8.46 12.09
C GLN A 6 11.12 -9.25 12.56
N THR A 7 9.91 -8.72 12.32
CA THR A 7 8.66 -9.43 12.62
C THR A 7 8.56 -10.72 11.82
N TRP A 8 8.81 -10.67 10.50
CA TRP A 8 8.82 -11.87 9.66
C TRP A 8 9.85 -12.91 10.13
N GLU A 9 11.07 -12.49 10.47
CA GLU A 9 12.10 -13.39 11.01
C GLU A 9 11.71 -13.99 12.37
N GLN A 10 11.02 -13.22 13.21
CA GLN A 10 10.55 -13.68 14.50
C GLN A 10 9.41 -14.70 14.34
N ILE A 11 8.44 -14.46 13.45
CA ILE A 11 7.39 -15.43 13.12
C ILE A 11 8.01 -16.75 12.69
N ASN A 12 8.95 -16.72 11.74
CA ASN A 12 9.64 -17.92 11.26
C ASN A 12 10.46 -18.61 12.35
N PHE A 13 11.09 -17.84 13.23
CA PHE A 13 11.80 -18.39 14.39
C PHE A 13 10.83 -19.10 15.35
N MET A 14 9.70 -18.50 15.68
CA MET A 14 8.69 -19.10 16.55
C MET A 14 8.06 -20.35 15.91
N ALA A 15 7.73 -20.29 14.62
CA ALA A 15 7.27 -21.45 13.86
C ALA A 15 8.28 -22.61 13.90
N SER A 16 9.59 -22.31 13.81
CA SER A 16 10.65 -23.33 13.90
C SER A 16 10.77 -24.00 15.28
N ILE A 17 10.32 -23.31 16.33
CA ILE A 17 10.24 -23.86 17.70
C ILE A 17 9.02 -24.78 17.80
N GLU A 18 7.85 -24.31 17.38
CA GLU A 18 6.59 -25.04 17.47
C GLU A 18 6.60 -26.34 16.66
N THR A 19 7.10 -26.31 15.43
CA THR A 19 7.27 -27.51 14.57
C THR A 19 8.14 -28.59 15.21
N ARG A 20 9.12 -28.20 16.02
CA ARG A 20 9.97 -29.13 16.76
C ARG A 20 9.31 -29.64 18.03
N LEU A 21 8.53 -28.81 18.71
CA LEU A 21 7.76 -29.21 19.90
C LEU A 21 6.65 -30.21 19.56
N SER A 22 6.04 -30.08 18.38
CA SER A 22 5.00 -31.00 17.90
C SER A 22 5.54 -32.33 17.36
N ASN A 23 6.86 -32.59 17.48
CA ASN A 23 7.55 -33.73 16.88
C ASN A 23 7.35 -33.87 15.36
N GLN A 24 6.98 -32.79 14.67
CA GLN A 24 6.90 -32.72 13.20
C GLN A 24 8.28 -32.37 12.60
N THR A 25 9.35 -32.92 13.18
CA THR A 25 10.75 -32.52 12.94
C THR A 25 11.25 -32.79 11.53
N SER A 26 10.60 -33.69 10.77
CA SER A 26 10.92 -33.98 9.37
C SER A 26 10.55 -32.85 8.39
N ASN A 27 9.81 -31.81 8.81
CA ASN A 27 9.12 -30.90 7.90
C ASN A 27 9.47 -29.41 8.04
N ASN A 28 10.68 -29.04 8.50
CA ASN A 28 11.12 -27.66 8.28
C ASN A 28 11.29 -27.45 6.77
N ILE A 29 10.28 -26.87 6.14
CA ILE A 29 10.23 -26.53 4.71
C ILE A 29 9.99 -25.03 4.54
N GLY A 30 10.20 -24.53 3.32
CA GLY A 30 9.97 -23.13 2.98
C GLY A 30 10.68 -22.15 3.92
N SER A 31 9.99 -21.08 4.27
CA SER A 31 10.49 -19.97 5.08
C SER A 31 11.05 -20.40 6.44
N VAL A 32 10.42 -21.39 7.10
CA VAL A 32 10.81 -21.87 8.44
C VAL A 32 12.22 -22.47 8.42
N LYS A 33 12.61 -23.10 7.32
CA LYS A 33 13.97 -23.62 7.11
C LYS A 33 14.96 -22.54 6.70
N ASN A 34 14.55 -21.63 5.82
CA ASN A 34 15.48 -20.78 5.07
C ASN A 34 15.60 -19.34 5.59
N TRP A 35 14.75 -18.90 6.53
CA TRP A 35 14.67 -17.48 6.95
C TRP A 35 16.00 -16.87 7.39
N ARG A 36 16.92 -17.64 7.99
CA ARG A 36 18.24 -17.15 8.42
C ARG A 36 19.11 -16.65 7.27
N GLY A 37 18.96 -17.25 6.08
CA GLY A 37 19.69 -16.86 4.88
C GLY A 37 19.09 -15.65 4.18
N PHE A 38 17.85 -15.27 4.52
CA PHE A 38 17.11 -14.27 3.74
C PHE A 38 17.76 -12.88 3.77
N ARG A 39 18.22 -12.41 4.95
CA ARG A 39 18.99 -11.15 5.01
C ARG A 39 20.22 -11.19 4.14
N LYS A 40 21.03 -12.26 4.22
CA LYS A 40 22.22 -12.40 3.38
C LYS A 40 21.86 -12.36 1.89
N LEU A 41 20.76 -13.03 1.49
CA LEU A 41 20.25 -12.99 0.12
C LEU A 41 19.89 -11.56 -0.32
N LEU A 42 19.15 -10.81 0.50
CA LEU A 42 18.82 -9.40 0.22
C LEU A 42 20.08 -8.53 0.03
N LEU A 43 21.13 -8.80 0.81
CA LEU A 43 22.40 -8.08 0.74
C LEU A 43 23.28 -8.53 -0.45
N SER A 44 23.16 -9.79 -0.89
CA SER A 44 24.15 -10.43 -1.77
C SER A 44 24.20 -9.92 -3.21
N HIS A 45 23.21 -9.16 -3.69
CA HIS A 45 23.08 -8.63 -5.06
C HIS A 45 23.20 -9.63 -6.25
N GLU A 46 23.71 -10.84 -6.07
CA GLU A 46 24.01 -11.81 -7.12
C GLU A 46 22.94 -12.90 -7.25
N GLU A 47 22.36 -13.33 -6.12
CA GLU A 47 21.45 -14.47 -6.12
C GLU A 47 20.00 -14.05 -6.43
N LYS A 48 19.33 -14.84 -7.29
CA LYS A 48 17.91 -14.70 -7.60
C LYS A 48 17.08 -15.20 -6.42
N LEU A 49 16.01 -14.48 -6.08
CA LEU A 49 15.04 -15.02 -5.12
C LEU A 49 14.37 -16.25 -5.72
N ASP A 50 14.44 -17.34 -4.99
CA ASP A 50 13.60 -18.51 -5.19
C ASP A 50 12.41 -18.40 -4.22
N PRO A 51 11.22 -18.02 -4.70
CA PRO A 51 10.06 -17.78 -3.83
C PRO A 51 9.67 -19.01 -3.02
N GLU A 52 9.82 -20.21 -3.59
CA GLU A 52 9.44 -21.47 -2.95
C GLU A 52 10.27 -21.75 -1.68
N LYS A 53 11.53 -21.29 -1.65
CA LYS A 53 12.37 -21.38 -0.45
C LYS A 53 11.87 -20.50 0.70
N PHE A 54 11.11 -19.45 0.42
CA PHE A 54 10.70 -18.46 1.42
C PHE A 54 9.20 -18.33 1.59
N PHE A 55 8.39 -19.15 0.91
CA PHE A 55 6.97 -19.27 1.21
C PHE A 55 6.73 -19.96 2.55
N PHE A 56 5.69 -19.53 3.25
CA PHE A 56 5.21 -20.16 4.45
C PHE A 56 4.59 -21.51 4.12
N PRO A 57 4.92 -22.55 4.90
CA PRO A 57 4.18 -23.79 4.84
C PRO A 57 2.76 -23.54 5.37
N SER A 58 1.77 -23.55 4.48
CA SER A 58 0.38 -23.17 4.80
C SER A 58 -0.17 -23.92 6.01
N THR A 59 0.12 -25.21 6.15
CA THR A 59 -0.32 -26.06 7.28
C THR A 59 0.23 -25.59 8.63
N ILE A 60 1.52 -25.27 8.70
CA ILE A 60 2.16 -24.74 9.91
C ILE A 60 1.55 -23.38 10.23
N PHE A 61 1.41 -22.54 9.21
CA PHE A 61 1.00 -21.16 9.42
C PHE A 61 -0.46 -21.05 9.86
N HIS A 62 -1.38 -21.81 9.25
CA HIS A 62 -2.77 -21.85 9.70
C HIS A 62 -2.90 -22.39 11.13
N ASN A 63 -2.07 -23.33 11.55
CA ASN A 63 -2.18 -23.86 12.91
C ASN A 63 -1.76 -22.86 14.01
N TYR A 64 -0.92 -21.88 13.68
CA TYR A 64 -0.29 -21.01 14.69
C TYR A 64 -0.51 -19.50 14.47
N PHE A 65 -0.86 -19.08 13.25
CA PHE A 65 -0.78 -17.69 12.78
C PHE A 65 -1.91 -17.30 11.81
N LEU A 66 -3.11 -17.92 11.92
CA LEU A 66 -4.28 -17.78 11.00
C LEU A 66 -4.52 -16.38 10.38
N THR A 67 -4.20 -15.29 11.07
CA THR A 67 -4.46 -13.91 10.66
C THR A 67 -3.31 -13.23 9.91
N MET A 68 -2.27 -13.95 9.52
CA MET A 68 -0.98 -13.35 9.12
C MET A 68 -0.55 -13.66 7.67
N LEU A 69 -1.50 -14.03 6.79
CA LEU A 69 -1.20 -14.57 5.45
C LEU A 69 -0.41 -13.60 4.55
N TRP A 70 -0.56 -12.29 4.75
CA TRP A 70 0.22 -11.30 3.99
C TRP A 70 1.74 -11.38 4.25
N TYR A 71 2.18 -11.92 5.38
CA TYR A 71 3.62 -12.07 5.65
C TYR A 71 4.27 -13.05 4.66
N ASP A 72 3.50 -13.90 3.97
CA ASP A 72 4.00 -14.81 2.93
C ASP A 72 4.58 -14.03 1.75
N MET A 73 4.06 -12.82 1.53
CA MET A 73 4.51 -11.92 0.47
C MET A 73 5.76 -11.13 0.86
N VAL A 74 6.10 -11.03 2.15
CA VAL A 74 7.22 -10.22 2.64
C VAL A 74 8.54 -10.55 1.92
N PRO A 75 8.93 -11.81 1.71
CA PRO A 75 10.17 -12.12 1.01
C PRO A 75 10.23 -11.55 -0.41
N ASN A 76 9.15 -11.71 -1.18
CA ASN A 76 9.06 -11.19 -2.54
C ASN A 76 9.07 -9.66 -2.55
N MET A 77 8.32 -9.03 -1.64
CA MET A 77 8.23 -7.57 -1.52
C MET A 77 9.58 -6.95 -1.14
N PHE A 78 10.28 -7.51 -0.15
CA PHE A 78 11.60 -7.03 0.28
C PHE A 78 12.65 -7.28 -0.78
N TYR A 79 12.62 -8.43 -1.44
CA TYR A 79 13.53 -8.70 -2.54
C TYR A 79 13.34 -7.68 -3.67
N GLY A 80 12.11 -7.53 -4.17
CA GLY A 80 11.78 -6.55 -5.21
C GLY A 80 12.19 -5.13 -4.82
N TRP A 81 11.75 -4.67 -3.64
CA TRP A 81 12.08 -3.34 -3.11
C TRP A 81 13.61 -3.12 -3.00
N SER A 82 14.34 -4.10 -2.47
CA SER A 82 15.80 -4.01 -2.29
C SER A 82 16.58 -3.94 -3.59
N ARG A 83 16.02 -4.49 -4.69
CA ARG A 83 16.67 -4.58 -6.01
C ARG A 83 16.27 -3.47 -6.97
N THR A 84 15.06 -2.92 -6.86
CA THR A 84 14.60 -1.95 -7.86
C THR A 84 14.84 -0.51 -7.46
N SER A 85 14.54 -0.13 -6.21
CA SER A 85 14.48 1.30 -5.89
C SER A 85 14.86 1.66 -4.46
N ARG A 86 14.51 0.81 -3.47
CA ARG A 86 14.49 1.16 -2.04
C ARG A 86 13.80 2.50 -1.74
N ARG A 87 12.93 2.98 -2.64
CA ARG A 87 12.29 4.28 -2.54
C ARG A 87 11.17 4.24 -1.53
N LEU A 88 11.14 5.28 -0.69
CA LEU A 88 10.07 5.58 0.23
C LEU A 88 9.55 6.98 -0.11
N TYR A 89 8.30 7.05 -0.56
CA TYR A 89 7.62 8.32 -0.80
C TYR A 89 6.95 8.77 0.48
N SER A 90 7.45 9.85 1.08
CA SER A 90 6.79 10.51 2.20
C SER A 90 5.95 11.65 1.65
N ILE A 91 4.63 11.57 1.81
CA ILE A 91 3.69 12.57 1.29
C ILE A 91 3.27 13.53 2.41
N SER A 92 2.98 14.80 2.10
CA SER A 92 2.42 15.73 3.08
C SER A 92 0.95 15.45 3.37
N GLU A 93 0.43 15.94 4.51
CA GLU A 93 -1.00 15.80 4.88
C GLU A 93 -1.91 16.34 3.78
N GLU A 94 -1.60 17.55 3.31
CA GLU A 94 -2.32 18.23 2.22
C GLU A 94 -2.33 17.40 0.92
N MET A 95 -1.20 16.76 0.59
CA MET A 95 -1.11 15.89 -0.58
C MET A 95 -1.98 14.65 -0.39
N GLN A 96 -1.90 13.99 0.77
CA GLN A 96 -2.71 12.82 1.07
C GLN A 96 -4.22 13.14 0.98
N MET A 97 -4.66 14.23 1.62
CA MET A 97 -6.05 14.69 1.58
C MET A 97 -6.53 14.92 0.14
N ARG A 98 -5.71 15.59 -0.67
CA ARG A 98 -6.00 15.84 -2.08
C ARG A 98 -6.14 14.55 -2.88
N LEU A 99 -5.21 13.61 -2.71
CA LEU A 99 -5.26 12.32 -3.40
C LEU A 99 -6.54 11.55 -3.05
N GLU A 100 -6.92 11.50 -1.78
CA GLU A 100 -8.14 10.83 -1.32
C GLU A 100 -9.42 11.47 -1.84
N MET A 101 -9.44 12.80 -2.03
CA MET A 101 -10.57 13.52 -2.63
C MET A 101 -10.64 13.36 -4.15
N THR A 102 -9.52 13.08 -4.80
CA THR A 102 -9.43 13.03 -6.26
C THR A 102 -10.02 11.70 -6.77
N SER A 103 -11.03 11.81 -7.62
CA SER A 103 -11.60 10.63 -8.30
C SER A 103 -10.58 10.05 -9.29
N ILE A 104 -10.46 8.72 -9.28
CA ILE A 104 -9.72 7.94 -10.27
C ILE A 104 -10.66 7.08 -11.13
N GLY A 105 -11.98 7.31 -11.07
CA GLY A 105 -13.00 6.44 -11.66
C GLY A 105 -13.01 6.36 -13.19
N ASN A 106 -12.25 7.21 -13.87
CA ASN A 106 -12.08 7.17 -15.33
C ASN A 106 -10.64 6.81 -15.76
N ILE A 107 -9.77 6.50 -14.80
CA ILE A 107 -8.39 6.07 -15.08
C ILE A 107 -8.41 4.58 -15.41
N ARG A 108 -7.70 4.20 -16.47
CA ARG A 108 -7.50 2.81 -16.87
C ARG A 108 -6.16 2.30 -16.36
N TRP A 109 -6.01 0.98 -16.27
CA TRP A 109 -4.73 0.40 -15.82
C TRP A 109 -3.58 0.76 -16.78
N GLU A 110 -3.85 0.83 -18.07
CA GLU A 110 -2.91 1.28 -19.10
C GLU A 110 -2.42 2.73 -18.93
N ASP A 111 -3.20 3.59 -18.25
CA ASP A 111 -2.79 4.97 -17.95
C ASP A 111 -1.77 5.05 -16.80
N ILE A 112 -1.61 3.96 -16.03
CA ILE A 112 -0.76 3.92 -14.85
C ILE A 112 0.62 3.38 -15.22
N THR A 113 1.60 4.27 -15.31
CA THR A 113 3.01 3.91 -15.43
C THR A 113 3.73 4.20 -14.11
N PRO A 114 4.00 3.20 -13.24
CA PRO A 114 4.69 3.46 -11.99
C PRO A 114 6.14 3.93 -12.25
N PRO A 115 6.69 4.86 -11.44
CA PRO A 115 8.06 5.32 -11.62
C PRO A 115 9.09 4.21 -11.38
N VAL A 116 8.74 3.22 -10.55
CA VAL A 116 9.50 2.01 -10.26
C VAL A 116 8.52 0.88 -9.89
N PRO A 117 8.85 -0.40 -10.15
CA PRO A 117 7.94 -1.52 -9.88
C PRO A 117 7.62 -1.71 -8.38
N PHE A 118 8.57 -1.42 -7.49
CA PHE A 118 8.37 -1.50 -6.04
C PHE A 118 8.69 -0.18 -5.37
N PHE A 119 7.81 0.25 -4.47
CA PHE A 119 8.02 1.43 -3.64
C PHE A 119 7.16 1.37 -2.37
N THR A 120 7.55 2.18 -1.38
CA THR A 120 6.78 2.38 -0.15
C THR A 120 6.19 3.78 -0.15
N ILE A 121 5.00 3.95 0.42
CA ILE A 121 4.39 5.25 0.71
C ILE A 121 4.23 5.35 2.23
N GLN A 122 4.75 6.42 2.82
CA GLN A 122 4.49 6.77 4.21
C GLN A 122 3.37 7.82 4.26
N LEU A 123 2.34 7.54 5.07
CA LEU A 123 1.15 8.35 5.21
C LEU A 123 1.22 9.17 6.50
N PRO A 124 1.12 10.51 6.43
CA PRO A 124 1.02 11.33 7.63
C PRO A 124 -0.33 11.20 8.34
N ILE A 125 -1.39 10.81 7.62
CA ILE A 125 -2.73 10.58 8.18
C ILE A 125 -3.05 9.08 8.08
N PRO A 126 -3.00 8.31 9.19
CA PRO A 126 -3.31 6.90 9.15
C PRO A 126 -4.71 6.61 8.59
N ILE A 127 -4.87 5.51 7.86
CA ILE A 127 -6.14 5.07 7.30
C ILE A 127 -6.77 4.04 8.24
N PRO A 128 -7.87 4.36 8.93
CA PRO A 128 -8.58 3.39 9.76
C PRO A 128 -9.39 2.43 8.89
N ASP A 129 -9.43 1.16 9.27
CA ASP A 129 -10.44 0.21 8.82
C ASP A 129 -11.61 0.13 9.82
N ARG A 130 -12.63 -0.67 9.48
CA ARG A 130 -13.81 -0.86 10.34
C ARG A 130 -13.52 -1.67 11.62
N LYS A 131 -12.40 -2.38 11.67
CA LYS A 131 -11.99 -3.28 12.76
C LYS A 131 -11.03 -2.59 13.75
N GLY A 132 -10.77 -1.29 13.57
CA GLY A 132 -9.90 -0.49 14.43
C GLY A 132 -8.41 -0.55 14.07
N PHE A 133 -8.05 -1.24 12.99
CA PHE A 133 -6.69 -1.22 12.47
C PHE A 133 -6.45 0.10 11.72
N THR A 134 -5.27 0.70 11.92
CA THR A 134 -4.89 1.97 11.30
C THR A 134 -3.59 1.81 10.51
N ALA A 135 -3.66 1.98 9.19
CA ALA A 135 -2.50 1.87 8.31
C ALA A 135 -1.82 3.23 8.09
N ASP A 136 -0.53 3.34 8.39
CA ASP A 136 0.28 4.53 8.14
C ASP A 136 1.33 4.32 7.03
N THR A 137 1.47 3.09 6.54
CA THR A 137 2.48 2.73 5.57
C THR A 137 1.89 1.79 4.52
N LEU A 138 2.15 2.08 3.24
CA LEU A 138 1.71 1.24 2.12
C LEU A 138 2.94 0.68 1.41
N LEU A 139 3.01 -0.64 1.27
CA LEU A 139 3.99 -1.31 0.41
C LEU A 139 3.32 -1.61 -0.92
N VAL A 140 3.87 -1.05 -2.00
CA VAL A 140 3.29 -1.17 -3.34
C VAL A 140 4.23 -1.97 -4.22
N ASN A 141 3.66 -2.97 -4.89
CA ASN A 141 4.33 -3.76 -5.91
C ASN A 141 3.46 -3.80 -7.15
N PHE A 142 3.95 -3.15 -8.19
CA PHE A 142 3.32 -3.03 -9.48
C PHE A 142 4.06 -3.94 -10.46
N LYS A 143 3.36 -4.96 -10.96
CA LYS A 143 3.82 -5.86 -12.01
C LYS A 143 3.05 -5.60 -13.30
N ARG A 144 3.50 -6.22 -14.38
CA ARG A 144 2.93 -6.07 -15.72
C ARG A 144 1.45 -6.45 -15.81
N ASP A 145 0.92 -7.23 -14.88
CA ASP A 145 -0.46 -7.75 -14.90
C ASP A 145 -1.19 -7.60 -13.56
N SER A 146 -0.56 -6.94 -12.58
CA SER A 146 -1.07 -6.96 -11.21
C SER A 146 -0.52 -5.84 -10.34
N LEU A 147 -1.36 -5.38 -9.42
CA LEU A 147 -1.04 -4.42 -8.37
C LEU A 147 -1.25 -5.09 -7.01
N TYR A 148 -0.19 -5.15 -6.22
CA TYR A 148 -0.23 -5.63 -4.85
C TYR A 148 0.04 -4.47 -3.91
N ILE A 149 -0.80 -4.35 -2.89
CA ILE A 149 -0.67 -3.35 -1.84
C ILE A 149 -0.75 -4.05 -0.49
N ILE A 150 0.25 -3.86 0.35
CA ILE A 150 0.20 -4.25 1.76
C ILE A 150 0.06 -2.97 2.58
N ALA A 151 -1.06 -2.83 3.27
CA ALA A 151 -1.30 -1.78 4.22
C ALA A 151 -0.77 -2.24 5.59
N VAL A 152 0.25 -1.54 6.06
CA VAL A 152 0.98 -1.87 7.29
C VAL A 152 0.49 -0.96 8.40
N GLY A 153 0.12 -1.57 9.53
CA GLY A 153 -0.50 -0.88 10.65
C GLY A 153 0.47 -0.15 11.56
N MET A 154 -0.03 0.86 12.27
CA MET A 154 0.70 1.53 13.35
C MET A 154 1.11 0.58 14.48
N THR A 155 0.43 -0.56 14.63
CA THR A 155 0.79 -1.63 15.58
C THR A 155 2.18 -2.20 15.32
N MET A 156 2.78 -1.98 14.14
CA MET A 156 4.19 -2.27 13.90
C MET A 156 5.10 -1.49 14.85
N ASN A 157 4.72 -0.29 15.28
CA ASN A 157 5.51 0.52 16.21
C ASN A 157 5.52 -0.07 17.63
N GLU A 158 4.55 -0.94 17.94
CA GLU A 158 4.45 -1.65 19.22
C GLU A 158 5.23 -2.98 19.21
N PHE A 159 5.73 -3.40 18.04
CA PHE A 159 6.48 -4.63 17.90
C PHE A 159 7.76 -4.60 18.75
N LYS A 160 7.89 -5.57 19.65
CA LYS A 160 9.07 -5.76 20.49
C LYS A 160 9.89 -6.92 19.93
N PRO A 161 10.99 -6.67 19.21
CA PRO A 161 11.85 -7.74 18.73
C PRO A 161 12.40 -8.53 19.92
N LEU A 162 12.44 -9.86 19.79
CA LEU A 162 12.97 -10.73 20.81
C LEU A 162 14.46 -10.42 21.05
N PRO A 163 14.87 -10.11 22.30
CA PRO A 163 16.26 -9.88 22.65
C PRO A 163 17.17 -11.04 22.24
N LYS A 164 18.40 -10.71 21.78
CA LYS A 164 19.35 -11.71 21.23
C LYS A 164 19.69 -12.81 22.23
N ASP A 165 19.84 -12.47 23.50
CA ASP A 165 20.11 -13.37 24.61
C ASP A 165 18.93 -14.33 24.88
N LEU A 166 17.70 -13.81 24.85
CA LEU A 166 16.48 -14.61 24.96
C LEU A 166 16.30 -15.54 23.77
N ARG A 167 16.55 -15.05 22.55
CA ARG A 167 16.55 -15.86 21.33
C ARG A 167 17.56 -17.00 21.40
N ALA A 168 18.79 -16.71 21.84
CA ALA A 168 19.83 -17.72 22.04
C ALA A 168 19.47 -18.72 23.15
N LYS A 169 18.84 -18.26 24.23
CA LYS A 169 18.35 -19.12 25.32
C LYS A 169 17.28 -20.09 24.84
N LEU A 170 16.28 -19.63 24.09
CA LEU A 170 15.28 -20.50 23.47
C LEU A 170 15.93 -21.54 22.55
N GLY A 171 16.87 -21.11 21.69
CA GLY A 171 17.61 -22.01 20.81
C GLY A 171 18.37 -23.10 21.58
N ARG A 172 19.03 -22.75 22.69
CA ARG A 172 19.71 -23.71 23.58
C ARG A 172 18.77 -24.64 24.32
N LEU A 173 17.61 -24.16 24.78
CA LEU A 173 16.63 -25.01 25.44
C LEU A 173 16.06 -26.05 24.47
N LEU A 174 15.76 -25.60 23.25
CA LEU A 174 15.28 -26.45 22.16
C LEU A 174 16.30 -27.49 21.73
N SER A 175 17.58 -27.11 21.53
CA SER A 175 18.64 -28.04 21.12
C SER A 175 18.97 -29.09 22.18
N ASN A 176 18.79 -28.76 23.45
CA ASN A 176 19.08 -29.65 24.59
C ASN A 176 17.85 -30.47 25.03
N GLY A 177 16.74 -30.45 24.30
CA GLY A 177 15.52 -31.18 24.65
C GLY A 177 14.87 -30.74 25.96
N LYS A 178 15.13 -29.52 26.44
CA LYS A 178 14.60 -29.00 27.73
C LYS A 178 13.20 -28.41 27.55
N TYR A 179 12.25 -29.24 27.09
CA TYR A 179 10.93 -28.78 26.62
C TYR A 179 10.07 -28.09 27.70
N ASN A 180 10.03 -28.59 28.94
CA ASN A 180 9.26 -27.93 30.00
C ASN A 180 9.73 -26.50 30.26
N LYS A 181 11.05 -26.30 30.37
CA LYS A 181 11.65 -24.97 30.56
C LYS A 181 11.44 -24.05 29.35
N LEU A 182 11.39 -24.62 28.15
CA LEU A 182 11.08 -23.91 26.92
C LEU A 182 9.62 -23.44 26.92
N LEU A 183 8.66 -24.32 27.25
CA LEU A 183 7.24 -23.98 27.35
C LEU A 183 6.98 -22.90 28.41
N ASP A 184 7.62 -23.00 29.58
CA ASP A 184 7.54 -21.98 30.63
C ASP A 184 8.05 -20.61 30.14
N LEU A 185 9.15 -20.60 29.38
CA LEU A 185 9.69 -19.36 28.83
C LEU A 185 8.79 -18.79 27.72
N LEU A 186 8.25 -19.62 26.84
CA LEU A 186 7.31 -19.20 25.80
C LEU A 186 6.03 -18.62 26.39
N LYS A 187 5.52 -19.18 27.49
CA LYS A 187 4.39 -18.62 28.24
C LYS A 187 4.72 -17.21 28.74
N LYS A 188 5.87 -17.03 29.40
CA LYS A 188 6.33 -15.71 29.86
C LYS A 188 6.51 -14.71 28.72
N LEU A 189 7.00 -15.14 27.56
CA LEU A 189 7.17 -14.28 26.38
C LEU A 189 5.82 -13.81 25.83
N ARG A 190 4.81 -14.68 25.82
CA ARG A 190 3.43 -14.32 25.45
C ARG A 190 2.83 -13.30 26.43
N GLU A 191 3.00 -13.52 27.73
CA GLU A 191 2.55 -12.58 28.78
C GLU A 191 3.20 -11.20 28.65
N ASN A 192 4.46 -11.14 28.22
CA ASN A 192 5.20 -9.89 28.00
C ASN A 192 5.07 -9.32 26.57
N GLN A 193 4.16 -9.86 25.75
CA GLN A 193 3.90 -9.44 24.36
C GLN A 193 5.11 -9.54 23.41
N TYR A 194 6.15 -10.32 23.73
CA TYR A 194 7.25 -10.58 22.79
C TYR A 194 6.83 -11.45 21.60
N CYS A 195 5.72 -12.19 21.74
CA CYS A 195 5.15 -12.98 20.64
C CYS A 195 4.01 -12.23 19.92
N PHE A 196 3.80 -10.95 20.22
CA PHE A 196 2.85 -10.13 19.49
C PHE A 196 3.32 -9.98 18.05
N VAL A 197 2.44 -10.32 17.12
CA VAL A 197 2.65 -10.07 15.70
C VAL A 197 1.68 -8.96 15.30
N PRO A 198 2.19 -7.80 14.87
CA PRO A 198 1.37 -6.73 14.34
C PRO A 198 0.49 -7.24 13.20
N GLY A 199 -0.80 -6.88 13.27
CA GLY A 199 -1.73 -7.08 12.17
C GLY A 199 -1.36 -6.24 10.95
N GLY A 200 -1.88 -6.64 9.79
CA GLY A 200 -1.76 -5.93 8.53
C GLY A 200 -2.86 -6.39 7.59
N ASN A 201 -3.24 -5.52 6.65
CA ASN A 201 -4.23 -5.83 5.62
C ASN A 201 -3.52 -5.86 4.27
N SER A 202 -3.84 -6.83 3.42
CA SER A 202 -3.31 -6.91 2.05
C SER A 202 -4.42 -6.85 1.02
N LEU A 203 -4.14 -6.20 -0.09
CA LEU A 203 -4.96 -6.21 -1.29
C LEU A 203 -4.10 -6.65 -2.46
N GLN A 204 -4.61 -7.63 -3.18
CA GLN A 204 -4.08 -8.03 -4.47
C GLN A 204 -5.16 -7.74 -5.51
N ILE A 205 -4.79 -6.92 -6.49
CA ILE A 205 -5.58 -6.71 -7.70
C ILE A 205 -4.83 -7.38 -8.84
N ILE A 206 -5.48 -8.34 -9.48
CA ILE A 206 -5.02 -8.92 -10.74
C ILE A 206 -5.95 -8.42 -11.82
N THR A 207 -5.38 -7.83 -12.87
CA THR A 207 -6.15 -7.45 -14.06
C THR A 207 -5.63 -8.22 -15.26
N LYS A 208 -6.56 -8.86 -15.98
CA LYS A 208 -6.24 -9.53 -17.24
C LYS A 208 -6.44 -8.59 -18.43
N ASP A 209 -7.09 -7.44 -18.21
CA ASP A 209 -7.45 -6.47 -19.24
C ASP A 209 -7.12 -5.05 -18.77
N TRP A 210 -5.99 -4.54 -19.27
CA TRP A 210 -5.46 -3.24 -18.91
C TRP A 210 -6.29 -2.06 -19.42
N SER A 211 -7.21 -2.29 -20.35
CA SER A 211 -8.12 -1.27 -20.86
C SER A 211 -9.27 -0.95 -19.89
N LYS A 212 -9.46 -1.79 -18.85
CA LYS A 212 -10.50 -1.60 -17.84
C LYS A 212 -10.13 -0.49 -16.85
N LYS A 213 -11.17 0.05 -16.23
CA LYS A 213 -11.04 1.10 -15.21
C LYS A 213 -10.44 0.53 -13.93
N VAL A 214 -9.56 1.31 -13.30
CA VAL A 214 -8.78 0.97 -12.10
C VAL A 214 -9.64 0.83 -10.86
N MET A 215 -10.63 1.71 -10.75
CA MET A 215 -11.65 1.68 -9.73
C MET A 215 -12.94 2.20 -10.31
N ILE A 216 -14.05 1.81 -9.68
CA ILE A 216 -15.30 2.51 -9.87
C ILE A 216 -15.60 3.30 -8.61
N ASP A 217 -15.88 4.59 -8.79
CA ASP A 217 -16.66 5.34 -7.81
C ASP A 217 -18.11 4.82 -7.71
N ASN A 218 -18.49 3.82 -8.53
CA ASN A 218 -19.79 3.17 -8.60
C ASN A 218 -19.67 1.65 -8.65
N ILE A 219 -19.87 0.97 -7.52
CA ILE A 219 -19.77 -0.50 -7.37
C ILE A 219 -20.51 -1.30 -8.46
N ASP A 220 -21.53 -0.72 -9.11
CA ASP A 220 -22.36 -1.36 -10.14
C ASP A 220 -21.86 -1.18 -11.60
N ASP A 221 -20.69 -0.56 -11.88
CA ASP A 221 -20.20 -0.39 -13.26
C ASP A 221 -19.63 -1.72 -13.83
N PRO A 222 -20.25 -2.29 -14.89
CA PRO A 222 -19.80 -3.55 -15.48
C PRO A 222 -18.41 -3.46 -16.16
N ASN A 223 -17.87 -2.25 -16.36
CA ASN A 223 -16.57 -2.03 -17.01
C ASN A 223 -15.39 -1.98 -16.04
N ALA A 224 -15.59 -2.33 -14.78
CA ALA A 224 -14.49 -2.44 -13.85
C ALA A 224 -14.25 -3.88 -13.43
N GLU A 225 -12.96 -4.18 -13.34
CA GLU A 225 -12.48 -5.48 -12.90
C GLU A 225 -11.94 -5.31 -11.49
N PHE A 226 -12.75 -5.76 -10.53
CA PHE A 226 -12.28 -6.05 -9.19
C PHE A 226 -12.32 -7.55 -9.01
N GLU A 227 -11.23 -8.23 -9.38
CA GLU A 227 -10.96 -9.56 -8.87
C GLU A 227 -10.08 -9.42 -7.62
N THR A 228 -10.71 -9.39 -6.44
CA THR A 228 -9.98 -9.65 -5.19
C THR A 228 -9.86 -11.17 -5.05
N MET A 229 -8.63 -11.68 -5.02
CA MET A 229 -8.40 -13.03 -4.50
C MET A 229 -8.43 -12.93 -2.99
N ASN A 230 -9.41 -13.57 -2.35
CA ASN A 230 -9.28 -13.85 -0.93
C ASN A 230 -8.21 -14.92 -0.74
N ASP A 231 -7.72 -15.01 0.48
CA ASP A 231 -6.72 -15.98 0.94
C ASP A 231 -7.07 -17.45 0.57
N ASP A 232 -8.35 -17.74 0.38
CA ASP A 232 -8.87 -19.08 0.02
C ASP A 232 -8.90 -19.34 -1.50
N GLY A 233 -8.45 -18.38 -2.32
CA GLY A 233 -8.58 -18.43 -3.79
C GLY A 233 -10.02 -18.26 -4.30
N VAL A 234 -10.99 -18.04 -3.41
CA VAL A 234 -12.40 -17.82 -3.75
C VAL A 234 -12.61 -16.37 -4.17
N ARG A 235 -13.21 -16.19 -5.35
CA ARG A 235 -13.65 -14.88 -5.86
C ARG A 235 -14.84 -14.41 -5.05
N THR A 236 -14.69 -13.36 -4.24
CA THR A 236 -15.83 -12.75 -3.53
C THR A 236 -16.30 -11.46 -4.22
N THR A 237 -17.62 -11.29 -4.25
CA THR A 237 -18.28 -10.00 -4.48
C THR A 237 -17.82 -8.99 -3.43
N ILE A 238 -17.30 -7.85 -3.90
CA ILE A 238 -16.88 -6.62 -3.20
C ILE A 238 -17.13 -6.69 -1.67
N PRO A 239 -16.13 -7.14 -0.89
CA PRO A 239 -16.27 -7.28 0.55
C PRO A 239 -16.57 -5.92 1.21
N GLU A 240 -17.24 -5.93 2.36
CA GLU A 240 -17.40 -4.75 3.24
C GLU A 240 -16.07 -4.03 3.54
N ASP A 241 -14.96 -4.75 3.44
CA ASP A 241 -13.59 -4.26 3.62
C ASP A 241 -13.10 -3.37 2.44
N MET A 242 -13.85 -3.27 1.33
CA MET A 242 -13.48 -2.42 0.18
C MET A 242 -13.51 -0.92 0.48
N GLU A 243 -14.30 -0.49 1.48
CA GLU A 243 -14.30 0.91 1.91
C GLU A 243 -12.93 1.37 2.42
N PHE A 244 -12.17 0.47 3.06
CA PHE A 244 -10.79 0.73 3.49
C PHE A 244 -9.86 0.91 2.28
N TRP A 245 -10.08 0.13 1.22
CA TRP A 245 -9.21 0.11 0.05
C TRP A 245 -9.44 1.26 -0.93
N PHE A 246 -10.63 1.88 -0.97
CA PHE A 246 -10.89 3.05 -1.82
C PHE A 246 -9.91 4.22 -1.60
N PRO A 247 -9.71 4.75 -0.37
CA PRO A 247 -8.73 5.80 -0.14
C PRO A 247 -7.30 5.34 -0.44
N VAL A 248 -6.96 4.08 -0.13
CA VAL A 248 -5.64 3.50 -0.42
C VAL A 248 -5.35 3.52 -1.92
N LEU A 249 -6.29 3.05 -2.75
CA LEU A 249 -6.14 3.03 -4.20
C LEU A 249 -6.07 4.44 -4.79
N ARG A 250 -6.88 5.38 -4.29
CA ARG A 250 -6.78 6.79 -4.70
C ARG A 250 -5.40 7.38 -4.40
N ILE A 251 -4.84 7.07 -3.23
CA ILE A 251 -3.49 7.50 -2.86
C ILE A 251 -2.46 6.87 -3.80
N VAL A 252 -2.45 5.54 -3.93
CA VAL A 252 -1.43 4.83 -4.73
C VAL A 252 -1.47 5.26 -6.19
N VAL A 253 -2.64 5.21 -6.83
CA VAL A 253 -2.82 5.54 -8.24
C VAL A 253 -2.62 7.03 -8.47
N GLY A 254 -3.24 7.87 -7.64
CA GLY A 254 -3.12 9.31 -7.76
C GLY A 254 -1.68 9.79 -7.56
N LEU A 255 -0.92 9.17 -6.66
CA LEU A 255 0.50 9.48 -6.48
C LEU A 255 1.33 9.12 -7.71
N ILE A 256 1.11 7.94 -8.32
CA ILE A 256 1.79 7.55 -9.56
C ILE A 256 1.51 8.57 -10.66
N LEU A 257 0.24 8.90 -10.89
CA LEU A 257 -0.16 9.90 -11.89
C LEU A 257 0.48 11.26 -11.61
N HIS A 258 0.55 11.66 -10.33
CA HIS A 258 1.16 12.92 -9.93
C HIS A 258 2.67 12.96 -10.19
N ILE A 259 3.39 11.86 -9.90
CA ILE A 259 4.82 11.75 -10.19
C ILE A 259 5.06 11.81 -11.70
N ASN A 260 4.23 11.13 -12.50
CA ASN A 260 4.36 11.14 -13.97
C ASN A 260 4.13 12.53 -14.56
N LEU A 261 3.20 13.30 -14.00
CA LEU A 261 2.98 14.70 -14.36
C LEU A 261 4.19 15.57 -13.99
N ALA A 262 4.73 15.40 -12.77
CA ALA A 262 5.91 16.13 -12.29
C ALA A 262 7.15 15.93 -13.17
N GLN A 263 7.28 14.76 -13.80
CA GLN A 263 8.41 14.43 -14.67
C GLN A 263 8.31 15.07 -16.06
N ARG A 264 7.18 15.68 -16.43
CA ARG A 264 7.01 16.34 -17.72
C ARG A 264 7.75 17.69 -17.75
N PRO A 265 8.47 18.01 -18.84
CA PRO A 265 9.12 19.31 -18.98
C PRO A 265 8.13 20.47 -18.83
N GLY A 266 8.43 21.42 -17.95
CA GLY A 266 7.65 22.65 -17.77
C GLY A 266 6.61 22.63 -16.63
N GLU A 267 6.33 21.49 -16.00
CA GLU A 267 5.40 21.43 -14.87
C GLU A 267 6.10 21.78 -13.53
N LYS A 268 5.86 23.00 -13.02
CA LYS A 268 6.48 23.50 -11.77
C LYS A 268 5.67 23.27 -10.48
N LYS A 269 4.57 22.52 -10.53
CA LYS A 269 3.62 22.47 -9.39
C LYS A 269 4.05 21.57 -8.24
N ILE A 270 5.14 20.83 -8.37
CA ILE A 270 5.49 19.74 -7.46
C ILE A 270 6.95 19.91 -7.03
N SER A 271 7.17 19.98 -5.72
CA SER A 271 8.51 19.92 -5.15
C SER A 271 8.81 18.46 -4.82
N ILE A 272 9.68 17.85 -5.61
CA ILE A 272 10.27 16.55 -5.32
C ILE A 272 11.68 16.84 -4.82
N SER A 273 11.88 16.76 -3.51
CA SER A 273 13.21 16.83 -2.93
C SER A 273 13.69 15.43 -2.57
N LYS A 274 14.89 15.08 -3.03
CA LYS A 274 15.66 14.00 -2.42
C LYS A 274 16.32 14.57 -1.17
N ILE A 275 16.20 13.88 -0.06
CA ILE A 275 16.97 14.25 1.14
C ILE A 275 18.45 14.07 0.78
N ASN A 276 19.22 15.16 0.86
CA ASN A 276 20.60 15.23 0.38
C ASN A 276 21.45 14.18 1.12
N ARG A 277 22.01 13.23 0.39
CA ARG A 277 22.95 12.25 0.94
C ARG A 277 24.35 12.82 0.92
N ASP A 278 25.15 12.47 1.93
CA ASP A 278 26.60 12.52 1.80
C ASP A 278 27.01 11.45 0.77
N TRP A 279 27.41 11.91 -0.42
CA TRP A 279 27.78 11.06 -1.57
C TRP A 279 29.05 10.22 -1.35
N THR A 280 29.65 10.29 -0.16
CA THR A 280 30.80 9.48 0.24
C THR A 280 30.43 8.05 0.64
N ILE A 281 29.13 7.76 0.83
CA ILE A 281 28.67 6.41 1.17
C ILE A 281 28.45 5.61 -0.12
N ASP A 282 29.13 4.47 -0.21
CA ASP A 282 28.98 3.49 -1.28
C ASP A 282 27.48 3.21 -1.55
N PRO A 283 26.96 3.49 -2.75
CA PRO A 283 25.54 3.27 -3.08
C PRO A 283 25.12 1.80 -2.99
N THR A 284 26.10 0.87 -2.94
CA THR A 284 25.89 -0.56 -2.72
C THR A 284 25.91 -0.97 -1.24
N ALA A 285 26.44 -0.11 -0.35
CA ALA A 285 26.42 -0.35 1.08
C ALA A 285 24.98 -0.33 1.59
N VAL A 286 24.63 -1.38 2.34
CA VAL A 286 23.31 -1.46 2.97
C VAL A 286 23.34 -0.66 4.26
N THR A 287 22.91 0.59 4.14
CA THR A 287 22.59 1.44 5.28
C THR A 287 21.12 1.23 5.67
N ASN A 288 20.73 1.70 6.86
CA ASN A 288 19.33 1.77 7.27
C ASN A 288 18.52 2.82 6.49
N GLU A 289 19.11 3.47 5.48
CA GLU A 289 18.56 4.66 4.85
C GLU A 289 17.81 4.31 3.56
N ALA A 290 16.49 4.43 3.60
CA ALA A 290 15.67 4.41 2.39
C ALA A 290 16.03 5.61 1.49
N ASP A 291 15.78 5.52 0.18
CA ASP A 291 15.77 6.71 -0.69
C ASP A 291 14.46 7.44 -0.43
N VAL A 292 14.47 8.33 0.56
CA VAL A 292 13.29 9.08 0.98
C VAL A 292 13.06 10.21 -0.01
N VAL A 293 11.93 10.12 -0.71
CA VAL A 293 11.45 11.12 -1.64
C VAL A 293 10.29 11.85 -0.98
N SER A 294 10.51 13.11 -0.62
CA SER A 294 9.47 13.94 -0.04
C SER A 294 8.63 14.56 -1.16
N ILE A 295 7.32 14.31 -1.14
CA ILE A 295 6.36 14.86 -2.11
C ILE A 295 5.43 15.80 -1.37
N GLN A 296 5.57 17.08 -1.70
CA GLN A 296 4.77 18.15 -1.11
C GLN A 296 3.84 18.75 -2.15
N TYR A 297 2.59 18.98 -1.73
CA TYR A 297 1.65 19.77 -2.50
C TYR A 297 1.87 21.25 -2.21
N THR A 298 2.11 22.05 -3.25
CA THR A 298 2.53 23.46 -3.15
C THR A 298 1.37 24.43 -2.92
N GLN A 299 0.13 24.00 -3.15
CA GLN A 299 -1.05 24.83 -2.96
C GLN A 299 -1.80 24.34 -1.71
N PRO A 300 -1.98 25.15 -0.66
CA PRO A 300 -2.73 24.70 0.50
C PRO A 300 -4.19 24.41 0.12
N LEU A 301 -4.79 23.38 0.70
CA LEU A 301 -6.23 23.15 0.60
C LEU A 301 -6.98 24.30 1.27
N THR A 302 -8.15 24.61 0.71
CA THR A 302 -9.12 25.52 1.32
C THR A 302 -9.74 24.88 2.56
N GLU A 303 -10.29 25.70 3.46
CA GLU A 303 -11.03 25.20 4.64
C GLU A 303 -12.19 24.28 4.25
N GLU A 304 -12.87 24.59 3.15
CA GLU A 304 -13.96 23.78 2.63
C GLU A 304 -13.47 22.41 2.14
N GLU A 305 -12.34 22.34 1.45
CA GLU A 305 -11.74 21.06 1.03
C GLU A 305 -11.33 20.21 2.24
N ARG A 306 -10.72 20.82 3.26
CA ARG A 306 -10.39 20.11 4.51
C ARG A 306 -11.65 19.59 5.22
N ARG A 307 -12.72 20.40 5.26
CA ARG A 307 -14.03 19.99 5.81
C ARG A 307 -14.60 18.79 5.06
N ILE A 308 -14.53 18.80 3.73
CA ILE A 308 -15.04 17.73 2.87
C ILE A 308 -14.21 16.45 3.04
N HIS A 309 -12.89 16.56 3.13
CA HIS A 309 -12.01 15.44 3.45
C HIS A 309 -12.43 14.75 4.76
N GLY A 310 -12.71 15.52 5.81
CA GLY A 310 -13.22 14.99 7.08
C GLY A 310 -14.55 14.24 6.92
N ILE A 311 -15.45 14.70 6.03
CA ILE A 311 -16.70 13.99 5.74
C ILE A 311 -16.44 12.71 4.95
N ILE A 312 -15.53 12.72 3.96
CA ILE A 312 -15.12 11.53 3.21
C ILE A 312 -14.59 10.45 4.16
N ARG A 313 -13.75 10.84 5.14
CA ARG A 313 -13.24 9.90 6.14
C ARG A 313 -14.32 9.33 7.06
N LYS A 314 -15.34 10.12 7.39
CA LYS A 314 -16.41 9.71 8.30
C LYS A 314 -17.53 8.91 7.62
N LYS A 315 -17.88 9.26 6.38
CA LYS A 315 -19.09 8.78 5.69
C LYS A 315 -18.79 8.11 4.34
N GLY A 316 -17.53 8.02 3.95
CA GLY A 316 -17.10 7.53 2.65
C GLY A 316 -17.13 8.60 1.55
N PRO A 317 -16.47 8.32 0.42
CA PRO A 317 -16.29 9.27 -0.67
C PRO A 317 -17.61 9.68 -1.32
N ARG A 318 -18.58 8.76 -1.44
CA ARG A 318 -19.88 9.04 -2.05
C ARG A 318 -20.66 10.12 -1.28
N GLU A 319 -20.68 10.03 0.05
CA GLU A 319 -21.36 11.03 0.88
C GLU A 319 -20.57 12.33 0.98
N GLY A 320 -19.24 12.26 1.15
CA GLY A 320 -18.41 13.47 1.21
C GLY A 320 -18.42 14.28 -0.07
N LEU A 321 -18.40 13.65 -1.24
CA LEU A 321 -18.42 14.35 -2.53
C LEU A 321 -19.80 14.93 -2.86
N LYS A 322 -20.91 14.41 -2.29
CA LYS A 322 -22.21 15.09 -2.35
C LYS A 322 -22.20 16.43 -1.61
N GLU A 323 -21.33 16.56 -0.61
CA GLU A 323 -21.17 17.77 0.21
C GLU A 323 -20.26 18.82 -0.41
N LEU A 324 -19.69 18.58 -1.60
CA LEU A 324 -19.01 19.61 -2.40
C LEU A 324 -20.00 20.69 -2.87
N ARG A 325 -19.62 21.96 -2.72
CA ARG A 325 -20.40 23.09 -3.22
C ARG A 325 -20.50 23.06 -4.74
N SER A 326 -21.57 23.66 -5.25
CA SER A 326 -21.67 23.93 -6.67
C SER A 326 -20.60 24.92 -7.08
N HIS A 327 -19.83 24.58 -8.11
CA HIS A 327 -18.77 25.44 -8.63
C HIS A 327 -18.78 25.42 -10.14
N TYR A 328 -18.22 26.49 -10.71
CA TYR A 328 -18.08 26.64 -12.14
C TYR A 328 -16.80 25.93 -12.61
N ARG A 329 -16.88 25.22 -13.74
CA ARG A 329 -15.73 24.65 -14.42
C ARG A 329 -15.66 25.23 -15.82
N ASP A 330 -14.53 25.89 -16.12
CA ASP A 330 -14.31 26.55 -17.39
C ASP A 330 -14.32 25.56 -18.56
N GLY A 331 -14.82 26.04 -19.69
CA GLY A 331 -14.70 25.32 -20.95
C GLY A 331 -13.24 25.17 -21.35
N HIS A 332 -12.85 24.01 -21.86
CA HIS A 332 -11.49 23.77 -22.35
C HIS A 332 -11.50 22.70 -23.44
N TRP A 333 -10.53 22.76 -24.33
CA TRP A 333 -10.29 21.71 -25.31
C TRP A 333 -9.45 20.60 -24.68
N ARG A 334 -9.85 19.34 -24.84
CA ARG A 334 -9.07 18.17 -24.39
C ARG A 334 -9.07 17.07 -25.44
N ARG A 335 -8.12 16.14 -25.36
CA ARG A 335 -8.22 14.89 -26.12
C ARG A 335 -9.39 14.05 -25.58
N PRO A 336 -10.30 13.54 -26.45
CA PRO A 336 -11.38 12.67 -26.00
C PRO A 336 -10.80 11.36 -25.43
N PRO A 337 -11.19 10.99 -24.19
CA PRO A 337 -10.67 9.79 -23.56
C PRO A 337 -11.08 8.53 -24.33
N GLY A 338 -10.13 7.61 -24.56
CA GLY A 338 -10.37 6.33 -25.24
C GLY A 338 -10.55 6.40 -26.77
N LYS A 339 -10.22 7.55 -27.39
CA LYS A 339 -10.35 7.79 -28.84
C LYS A 339 -9.03 8.22 -29.49
N GLY A 340 -7.90 7.90 -28.87
CA GLY A 340 -6.58 8.28 -29.36
C GLY A 340 -6.19 7.61 -30.68
N ASP A 341 -6.68 6.39 -30.91
CA ASP A 341 -6.31 5.56 -32.05
C ASP A 341 -7.38 5.55 -33.17
N ASP A 342 -8.47 6.28 -32.98
CA ASP A 342 -9.59 6.38 -33.92
C ASP A 342 -9.36 7.60 -34.84
N PRO A 343 -8.88 7.39 -36.08
CA PRO A 343 -8.51 8.50 -36.97
C PRO A 343 -9.71 9.34 -37.41
N ASP A 344 -10.92 8.78 -37.31
CA ASP A 344 -12.16 9.44 -37.66
C ASP A 344 -12.74 10.27 -36.49
N TYR A 345 -12.16 10.13 -35.29
CA TYR A 345 -12.57 10.89 -34.11
C TYR A 345 -11.78 12.20 -33.99
N PRO A 346 -12.43 13.33 -33.62
CA PRO A 346 -11.72 14.59 -33.44
C PRO A 346 -10.58 14.47 -32.41
N GLN A 347 -9.36 14.84 -32.80
CA GLN A 347 -8.18 14.77 -31.92
C GLN A 347 -8.36 15.57 -30.62
N THR A 348 -9.16 16.63 -30.67
CA THR A 348 -9.51 17.47 -29.54
C THR A 348 -11.00 17.76 -29.58
N VAL A 349 -11.65 17.58 -28.43
CA VAL A 349 -13.06 17.93 -28.22
C VAL A 349 -13.16 19.11 -27.27
N GLU A 350 -14.08 20.01 -27.55
CA GLU A 350 -14.44 21.07 -26.62
C GLU A 350 -15.23 20.48 -25.46
N VAL A 351 -14.74 20.70 -24.24
CA VAL A 351 -15.52 20.47 -23.03
C VAL A 351 -16.24 21.77 -22.74
N SER A 352 -17.56 21.77 -22.88
CA SER A 352 -18.36 22.94 -22.56
C SER A 352 -18.29 23.28 -21.07
N TRP A 353 -18.41 24.57 -20.80
CA TRP A 353 -18.63 25.14 -19.47
C TRP A 353 -19.69 24.35 -18.71
N THR A 354 -19.38 23.94 -17.49
CA THR A 354 -20.30 23.11 -16.70
C THR A 354 -20.33 23.56 -15.25
N VAL A 355 -21.54 23.64 -14.70
CA VAL A 355 -21.75 23.81 -13.27
C VAL A 355 -21.76 22.44 -12.60
N VAL A 356 -20.69 22.15 -11.86
CA VAL A 356 -20.60 20.92 -11.08
C VAL A 356 -21.55 21.01 -9.89
N ASN A 357 -22.24 19.92 -9.56
CA ASN A 357 -23.22 19.85 -8.47
C ASN A 357 -24.41 20.82 -8.58
N LYS A 358 -24.82 21.21 -9.80
CA LYS A 358 -25.95 22.14 -10.07
C LYS A 358 -27.20 21.91 -9.20
N LYS A 359 -27.54 20.66 -8.88
CA LYS A 359 -28.66 20.29 -8.01
C LYS A 359 -28.67 20.93 -6.61
N ARG A 360 -27.53 21.44 -6.12
CA ARG A 360 -27.44 22.15 -4.83
C ARG A 360 -27.66 23.66 -4.95
N LEU A 361 -27.71 24.19 -6.16
CA LEU A 361 -28.09 25.58 -6.36
C LEU A 361 -29.61 25.70 -6.22
N PRO A 362 -30.12 26.75 -5.56
CA PRO A 362 -31.52 27.12 -5.69
C PRO A 362 -31.83 27.38 -7.17
N LYS A 363 -33.12 27.36 -7.56
CA LYS A 363 -33.58 27.40 -8.96
C LYS A 363 -32.95 28.55 -9.78
N GLU A 364 -32.56 29.64 -9.12
CA GLU A 364 -31.94 30.84 -9.70
C GLU A 364 -30.55 31.15 -9.12
N GLY A 365 -29.99 30.25 -8.31
CA GLY A 365 -28.67 30.44 -7.70
C GLY A 365 -27.55 30.25 -8.71
N LEU A 366 -26.56 31.14 -8.68
CA LEU A 366 -25.31 30.97 -9.41
C LEU A 366 -24.23 30.37 -8.48
N PRO A 367 -23.36 29.47 -8.99
CA PRO A 367 -22.24 28.97 -8.21
C PRO A 367 -21.23 30.10 -7.91
N SER A 368 -20.54 29.98 -6.78
CA SER A 368 -19.48 30.93 -6.42
C SER A 368 -18.40 30.96 -7.52
N GLY A 369 -18.04 32.16 -7.98
CA GLY A 369 -17.04 32.39 -9.02
C GLY A 369 -17.57 32.87 -10.37
N VAL A 370 -18.90 32.81 -10.62
CA VAL A 370 -19.51 33.31 -11.87
C VAL A 370 -19.42 34.83 -12.03
N GLN A 371 -19.20 35.57 -10.93
CA GLN A 371 -19.11 37.04 -10.94
C GLN A 371 -17.82 37.61 -11.58
N LYS A 372 -16.91 36.78 -12.13
CA LYS A 372 -15.65 37.26 -12.73
C LYS A 372 -15.73 37.64 -14.22
N GLN A 373 -16.91 37.58 -14.85
CA GLN A 373 -17.09 38.03 -16.23
C GLN A 373 -18.38 38.86 -16.35
N VAL A 374 -18.31 40.12 -15.91
CA VAL A 374 -19.12 41.22 -16.46
C VAL A 374 -18.15 42.30 -16.90
#